data_AF-A0A327NSV9-F1
#
_entry.id   AF-A0A327NSV9-F1
#
_cell.length_a   1.000
_cell.length_b   1.000
_cell.length_c   1.000
_cell.angle_alpha   90.00
_cell.angle_beta   90.00
_cell.angle_gamma   90.00
#
_symmetry.space_group_name_H-M   'P 1'
#
loop_
_entity.id
_entity.type
_entity.pdbx_description
1 polymer ?
#
loop_
_entity_poly.entity_id
_entity_poly.type
_entity_poly.pdbx_seq_one_letter_code
_entity_poly.pdbx_strand_id
1 'polypeptide(L)'
;MYSAADIDLYERCVYPVYGHLMGHTKIYNLSEMEQNNFIEEFIRIRKETDDVILKKMLFDSNWRCSLVGAWLIFSKNKGNFTNWIGQFLLQGKAGVVGYCYALNKFATLGGAQFLIDYLRKELQFDRFPQEKFQDFAYISLLNIDRKNGQNNIQEIQILWDRFVNTEYSKSGSKLIDSEKWGNVEGRSLEFEKMYNFIDNI
;
A
#
# COMPACT_ATOMS: atom_id res chain seq x y z
N MET A 1 7.06 -18.67 19.35
CA MET A 1 8.06 -17.89 20.09
C MET A 1 9.10 -17.44 19.06
N TYR A 2 9.33 -16.14 18.91
CA TYR A 2 10.28 -15.61 17.92
C TYR A 2 11.72 -16.02 18.27
N SER A 3 12.55 -16.29 17.26
CA SER A 3 13.98 -16.53 17.50
C SER A 3 14.69 -15.21 17.86
N ALA A 4 15.86 -15.29 18.49
CA ALA A 4 16.68 -14.11 18.77
C ALA A 4 17.01 -13.31 17.49
N ALA A 5 17.19 -14.01 16.36
CA ALA A 5 17.43 -13.38 15.06
C ALA A 5 16.18 -12.69 14.47
N ASP A 6 14.96 -13.10 14.87
CA ASP A 6 13.73 -12.41 14.47
C ASP A 6 13.53 -11.14 15.29
N ILE A 7 13.87 -11.17 16.58
CA ILE A 7 13.84 -10.01 17.47
C ILE A 7 14.84 -8.95 16.99
N ASP A 8 16.08 -9.34 16.70
CA ASP A 8 17.11 -8.44 16.16
C ASP A 8 16.64 -7.76 14.86
N LEU A 9 16.10 -8.53 13.92
CA LEU A 9 15.59 -7.98 12.65
C LEU A 9 14.46 -6.97 12.88
N TYR A 10 13.54 -7.28 13.79
CA TYR A 10 12.43 -6.39 14.10
C TYR A 10 12.91 -5.06 14.71
N GLU A 11 13.81 -5.13 15.69
CA GLU A 11 14.36 -3.95 16.36
C GLU A 11 15.19 -3.08 15.41
N ARG A 12 16.02 -3.69 14.56
CA ARG A 12 16.93 -2.94 13.67
C ARG A 12 16.28 -2.45 12.39
N CYS A 13 15.28 -3.17 11.85
CA CYS A 13 14.72 -2.86 10.53
C CYS A 13 13.26 -2.43 10.54
N VAL A 14 12.47 -2.75 11.58
CA VAL A 14 11.03 -2.47 11.59
C VAL A 14 10.71 -1.31 12.52
N TYR A 15 11.14 -1.40 13.78
CA TYR A 15 10.81 -0.41 14.81
C TYR A 15 11.14 1.05 14.42
N PRO A 16 12.30 1.36 13.80
CA PRO A 16 12.67 2.74 13.52
C PRO A 16 11.78 3.45 12.50
N VAL A 17 11.13 2.71 11.60
CA VAL A 17 10.46 3.29 10.41
C VAL A 17 8.97 2.95 10.30
N TYR A 18 8.48 1.87 10.93
CA TYR A 18 7.12 1.38 10.67
C TYR A 18 6.02 2.39 11.02
N GLY A 19 6.21 3.19 12.09
CA GLY A 19 5.22 4.17 12.54
C GLY A 19 4.98 5.25 11.48
N HIS A 20 6.05 5.76 10.88
CA HIS A 20 5.99 6.74 9.79
C HIS A 20 5.39 6.13 8.52
N LEU A 21 5.80 4.92 8.16
CA LEU A 21 5.28 4.22 6.98
C LEU A 21 3.79 3.89 7.07
N MET A 22 3.29 3.60 8.29
CA MET A 22 1.87 3.41 8.56
C MET A 22 1.10 4.73 8.52
N GLY A 23 1.74 5.82 8.95
CA GLY A 23 1.17 7.17 8.92
C GLY A 23 1.10 7.80 7.52
N HIS A 24 1.75 7.22 6.52
CA HIS A 24 1.83 7.74 5.15
C HIS A 24 2.29 9.20 5.11
N THR A 25 1.46 10.09 4.58
CA THR A 25 1.73 11.52 4.41
C THR A 25 1.81 12.28 5.74
N LYS A 26 1.50 11.65 6.89
CA LYS A 26 1.68 12.28 8.21
C LYS A 26 3.13 12.66 8.50
N ILE A 27 4.11 12.05 7.82
CA ILE A 27 5.52 12.44 7.96
C ILE A 27 5.77 13.92 7.61
N TYR A 28 4.99 14.49 6.69
CA TYR A 28 5.11 15.92 6.33
C TYR A 28 4.63 16.88 7.43
N ASN A 29 3.89 16.38 8.42
CA ASN A 29 3.44 17.18 9.56
C ASN A 29 4.45 17.13 10.73
N LEU A 30 5.51 16.34 10.61
CA LEU A 30 6.55 16.22 11.62
C LEU A 30 7.62 17.30 11.45
N SER A 31 8.41 17.50 12.50
CA SER A 31 9.56 18.42 12.43
C SER A 31 10.57 17.96 11.39
N GLU A 32 11.34 18.90 10.82
CA GLU A 32 12.41 18.57 9.86
C GLU A 32 13.41 17.56 10.44
N MET A 33 13.72 17.67 11.73
CA MET A 33 14.58 16.72 12.45
C MET A 33 13.99 15.31 12.43
N GLU A 34 12.70 15.13 12.71
CA GLU A 34 12.06 13.81 12.65
C GLU A 34 11.98 13.26 11.24
N GLN A 35 11.74 14.10 10.23
CA GLN A 35 11.77 13.70 8.83
C GLN A 35 13.16 13.21 8.42
N ASN A 36 14.21 13.95 8.79
CA ASN A 36 15.60 13.58 8.52
C ASN A 36 15.99 12.28 9.24
N ASN A 37 15.60 12.11 10.51
CA ASN A 37 15.84 10.86 11.24
C ASN A 37 15.19 9.66 10.54
N PHE A 38 13.95 9.80 10.06
CA PHE A 38 13.29 8.76 9.29
C PHE A 38 14.08 8.44 8.01
N ILE A 39 14.49 9.46 7.25
CA ILE A 39 15.22 9.29 6.00
C ILE A 39 16.54 8.55 6.26
N GLU A 40 17.32 8.97 7.25
CA GLU A 40 18.59 8.35 7.60
C GLU A 40 18.43 6.87 7.98
N GLU A 41 17.45 6.55 8.85
CA GLU A 41 17.15 5.18 9.24
C GLU A 41 16.66 4.35 8.06
N PHE A 42 15.78 4.90 7.22
CA PHE A 42 15.28 4.19 6.05
C PHE A 42 16.39 3.90 5.03
N ILE A 43 17.30 4.86 4.78
CA ILE A 43 18.50 4.65 3.94
C ILE A 43 19.38 3.54 4.50
N ARG A 44 19.65 3.57 5.81
CA ARG A 44 20.47 2.57 6.48
C ARG A 44 19.87 1.17 6.31
N ILE A 45 18.59 1.00 6.64
CA ILE A 45 17.87 -0.27 6.54
C ILE A 45 17.81 -0.75 5.08
N ARG A 46 17.56 0.15 4.13
CA ARG A 46 17.54 -0.17 2.69
C ARG A 46 18.87 -0.72 2.19
N LYS A 47 20.00 -0.24 2.72
CA LYS A 47 21.36 -0.73 2.40
C LYS A 47 21.65 -2.09 3.03
N GLU A 48 21.20 -2.32 4.26
CA GLU A 48 21.46 -3.56 5.02
C GLU A 48 20.61 -4.76 4.59
N THR A 49 19.45 -4.52 3.98
CA THR A 49 18.49 -5.57 3.62
C THR A 49 18.77 -6.14 2.24
N ASP A 50 18.88 -7.46 2.10
CA ASP A 50 18.97 -8.16 0.81
C ASP A 50 17.66 -8.91 0.49
N ASP A 51 17.61 -9.62 -0.64
CA ASP A 51 16.39 -10.34 -1.07
C ASP A 51 15.97 -11.45 -0.07
N VAL A 52 16.92 -12.03 0.69
CA VAL A 52 16.63 -13.03 1.72
C VAL A 52 15.93 -12.38 2.90
N ILE A 53 16.44 -11.25 3.38
CA ILE A 53 15.84 -10.48 4.47
C ILE A 53 14.48 -9.92 4.05
N LEU A 54 14.37 -9.35 2.85
CA LEU A 54 13.09 -8.84 2.32
C LEU A 54 12.03 -9.93 2.27
N LYS A 55 12.40 -11.13 1.80
CA LYS A 55 11.50 -12.28 1.80
C LYS A 55 11.09 -12.66 3.23
N LYS A 56 12.04 -12.72 4.16
CA LYS A 56 11.73 -13.01 5.57
C LYS A 56 10.74 -12.00 6.15
N MET A 57 10.98 -10.70 5.97
CA MET A 57 10.09 -9.64 6.44
C MET A 57 8.69 -9.71 5.82
N LEU A 58 8.63 -9.93 4.50
CA LEU A 58 7.37 -10.02 3.76
C LEU A 58 6.52 -11.22 4.22
N PHE A 59 7.16 -12.35 4.55
CA PHE A 59 6.49 -13.58 4.95
C PHE A 59 6.21 -13.67 6.45
N ASP A 60 6.76 -12.77 7.26
CA ASP A 60 6.58 -12.74 8.70
C ASP A 60 5.09 -12.68 9.11
N SER A 61 4.76 -13.28 10.25
CA SER A 61 3.42 -13.21 10.85
C SER A 61 3.10 -11.84 11.44
N ASN A 62 4.11 -11.07 11.82
CA ASN A 62 3.95 -9.70 12.27
C ASN A 62 3.76 -8.78 11.05
N TRP A 63 2.54 -8.24 10.93
CA TRP A 63 2.19 -7.38 9.82
C TRP A 63 3.06 -6.12 9.68
N ARG A 64 3.68 -5.64 10.77
CA ARG A 64 4.61 -4.51 10.71
C ARG A 64 5.85 -4.86 9.90
N CYS A 65 6.38 -6.08 10.06
CA CYS A 65 7.47 -6.60 9.23
C CYS A 65 7.05 -6.64 7.76
N SER A 66 5.84 -7.14 7.47
CA SER A 66 5.35 -7.24 6.08
C SER A 66 5.14 -5.86 5.45
N LEU A 67 4.62 -4.88 6.20
CA LEU A 67 4.49 -3.50 5.76
C LEU A 67 5.85 -2.89 5.41
N VAL A 68 6.83 -2.96 6.32
CA VAL A 68 8.17 -2.41 6.08
C VAL A 68 8.87 -3.15 4.93
N GLY A 69 8.77 -4.47 4.89
CA GLY A 69 9.29 -5.29 3.79
C GLY A 69 8.73 -4.88 2.44
N ALA A 70 7.43 -4.60 2.34
CA ALA A 70 6.81 -4.11 1.11
C ALA A 70 7.33 -2.73 0.68
N TRP A 71 7.51 -1.80 1.62
CA TRP A 71 8.10 -0.48 1.36
C TRP A 71 9.56 -0.55 0.91
N LEU A 72 10.35 -1.46 1.48
CA LEU A 72 11.73 -1.69 1.05
C LEU A 72 11.78 -2.36 -0.33
N ILE A 73 10.87 -3.29 -0.62
CA ILE A 73 10.72 -3.88 -1.96
C ILE A 73 10.36 -2.81 -3.00
N PHE A 74 9.47 -1.88 -2.65
CA PHE A 74 9.16 -0.69 -3.45
C PHE A 74 10.40 0.18 -3.68
N SER A 75 11.09 0.63 -2.63
CA SER A 75 12.22 1.58 -2.74
C SER A 75 13.45 0.98 -3.41
N LYS A 76 13.59 -0.35 -3.39
CA LYS A 76 14.66 -1.07 -4.10
C LYS A 76 14.25 -1.53 -5.50
N ASN A 77 13.04 -1.19 -5.95
CA ASN A 77 12.46 -1.60 -7.23
C ASN A 77 12.59 -3.11 -7.52
N LYS A 78 12.30 -3.95 -6.52
CA LYS A 78 12.48 -5.41 -6.57
C LYS A 78 11.31 -6.12 -7.24
N GLY A 79 11.17 -5.93 -8.56
CA GLY A 79 10.06 -6.45 -9.37
C GLY A 79 9.87 -7.97 -9.31
N ASN A 80 10.92 -8.74 -8.99
CA ASN A 80 10.86 -10.19 -8.76
C ASN A 80 9.90 -10.60 -7.61
N PHE A 81 9.51 -9.67 -6.74
CA PHE A 81 8.53 -9.90 -5.66
C PHE A 81 7.07 -9.68 -6.08
N THR A 82 6.79 -9.27 -7.32
CA THR A 82 5.44 -8.93 -7.80
C THR A 82 4.41 -10.03 -7.46
N ASN A 83 4.73 -11.29 -7.75
CA ASN A 83 3.81 -12.40 -7.50
C ASN A 83 3.53 -12.58 -6.00
N TRP A 84 4.54 -12.48 -5.14
CA TRP A 84 4.35 -12.62 -3.69
C TRP A 84 3.51 -11.50 -3.10
N ILE A 85 3.83 -10.26 -3.49
CA ILE A 85 3.07 -9.07 -3.08
C ILE A 85 1.62 -9.18 -3.54
N GLY A 86 1.39 -9.53 -4.81
CA GLY A 86 0.06 -9.70 -5.36
C GLY A 86 -0.77 -10.77 -4.63
N GLN A 87 -0.17 -11.92 -4.34
CA GLN A 87 -0.85 -12.98 -3.59
C GLN A 87 -1.17 -12.54 -2.14
N PHE A 88 -0.26 -11.84 -1.46
CA PHE A 88 -0.52 -11.33 -0.11
C PHE A 88 -1.57 -10.22 -0.08
N LEU A 89 -1.65 -9.40 -1.13
CA LEU A 89 -2.74 -8.45 -1.32
C LEU A 89 -4.10 -9.18 -1.40
N LEU A 90 -4.22 -10.20 -2.25
CA LEU A 90 -5.46 -10.97 -2.41
C LEU A 90 -5.89 -11.72 -1.14
N GLN A 91 -4.91 -12.20 -0.37
CA GLN A 91 -5.14 -12.84 0.93
C GLN A 91 -5.60 -11.86 2.01
N GLY A 92 -5.57 -10.55 1.73
CA GLY A 92 -5.88 -9.52 2.73
C GLY A 92 -4.84 -9.47 3.85
N LYS A 93 -3.60 -9.91 3.59
CA LYS A 93 -2.51 -9.81 4.56
C LYS A 93 -2.25 -8.33 4.84
N ALA A 94 -2.13 -7.97 6.11
CA ALA A 94 -1.80 -6.60 6.49
C ALA A 94 -0.45 -6.16 5.86
N GLY A 95 -0.35 -4.87 5.53
CA GLY A 95 0.68 -4.33 4.63
C GLY A 95 0.17 -3.90 3.25
N VAL A 96 -1.15 -3.97 3.03
CA VAL A 96 -1.83 -3.62 1.76
C VAL A 96 -1.30 -2.34 1.13
N VAL A 97 -1.10 -1.27 1.91
CA VAL A 97 -0.65 -0.02 1.31
C VAL A 97 0.75 -0.14 0.71
N GLY A 98 1.70 -0.74 1.42
CA GLY A 98 3.04 -1.01 0.88
C GLY A 98 3.00 -1.90 -0.37
N TYR A 99 2.07 -2.87 -0.40
CA TYR A 99 1.85 -3.71 -1.59
C TYR A 99 1.39 -2.87 -2.80
N CYS A 100 0.42 -1.97 -2.60
CA CYS A 100 -0.08 -1.08 -3.65
C CYS A 100 1.03 -0.18 -4.21
N TYR A 101 1.86 0.43 -3.36
CA TYR A 101 3.02 1.21 -3.81
C TYR A 101 4.00 0.37 -4.64
N ALA A 102 4.36 -0.82 -4.16
CA ALA A 102 5.26 -1.72 -4.88
C ALA A 102 4.71 -2.13 -6.25
N LEU A 103 3.43 -2.54 -6.34
CA LEU A 103 2.81 -2.89 -7.61
C LEU A 103 2.75 -1.71 -8.59
N ASN A 104 2.43 -0.51 -8.10
CA ASN A 104 2.46 0.70 -8.92
C ASN A 104 3.88 1.03 -9.42
N LYS A 105 4.91 0.83 -8.60
CA LYS A 105 6.32 1.04 -9.01
C LYS A 105 6.71 0.10 -10.14
N PHE A 106 6.34 -1.17 -10.03
CA PHE A 106 6.69 -2.18 -11.04
C PHE A 106 5.90 -2.02 -12.32
N ALA A 107 4.65 -1.54 -12.22
CA ALA A 107 3.76 -1.27 -13.36
C ALA A 107 3.66 -2.43 -14.36
N THR A 108 3.71 -3.67 -13.88
CA THR A 108 3.57 -4.86 -14.74
C THR A 108 2.09 -5.19 -14.97
N LEU A 109 1.78 -5.85 -16.09
CA LEU A 109 0.43 -6.36 -16.36
C LEU A 109 -0.05 -7.33 -15.28
N GLY A 110 0.85 -8.19 -14.77
CA GLY A 110 0.54 -9.09 -13.66
C GLY A 110 0.21 -8.34 -12.37
N GLY A 111 0.94 -7.25 -12.07
CA GLY A 111 0.64 -6.37 -10.94
C GLY A 111 -0.71 -5.68 -11.05
N ALA A 112 -1.06 -5.20 -12.25
CA ALA A 112 -2.39 -4.67 -12.53
C ALA A 112 -3.49 -5.71 -12.29
N GLN A 113 -3.30 -6.94 -12.74
CA GLN A 113 -4.27 -8.02 -12.54
C GLN A 113 -4.53 -8.31 -11.05
N PHE A 114 -3.50 -8.32 -10.22
CA PHE A 114 -3.66 -8.48 -8.77
C PHE A 114 -4.49 -7.35 -8.14
N LEU A 115 -4.30 -6.11 -8.59
CA LEU A 115 -5.08 -4.96 -8.12
C LEU A 115 -6.55 -5.05 -8.57
N ILE A 116 -6.79 -5.45 -9.82
CA ILE A 116 -8.14 -5.69 -10.36
C ILE A 116 -8.85 -6.76 -9.54
N ASP A 117 -8.21 -7.90 -9.30
CA ASP A 117 -8.81 -9.01 -8.57
C ASP A 117 -9.09 -8.64 -7.10
N TYR A 118 -8.18 -7.88 -6.48
CA TYR A 118 -8.40 -7.33 -5.14
C TYR A 118 -9.60 -6.37 -5.11
N LEU A 119 -9.66 -5.43 -6.05
CA LEU A 119 -10.74 -4.43 -6.13
C LEU A 119 -12.08 -5.09 -6.44
N ARG A 120 -12.14 -6.07 -7.35
CA ARG A 120 -13.35 -6.86 -7.59
C ARG A 120 -13.84 -7.52 -6.30
N LYS A 121 -12.95 -8.18 -5.56
CA LYS A 121 -13.30 -8.83 -4.30
C LYS A 121 -13.82 -7.85 -3.25
N GLU A 122 -13.19 -6.69 -3.08
CA GLU A 122 -13.53 -5.75 -2.02
C GLU A 122 -14.67 -4.78 -2.39
N LEU A 123 -14.95 -4.58 -3.69
CA LEU A 123 -16.02 -3.70 -4.19
C LEU A 123 -17.26 -4.46 -4.68
N GLN A 124 -17.21 -5.79 -4.79
CA GLN A 124 -18.40 -6.62 -4.97
C GLN A 124 -18.97 -7.01 -3.61
N PHE A 125 -20.08 -6.37 -3.25
CA PHE A 125 -20.74 -6.58 -1.96
C PHE A 125 -22.26 -6.70 -2.11
N ASP A 126 -22.85 -7.61 -1.34
CA ASP A 126 -24.31 -7.78 -1.19
C ASP A 126 -24.87 -7.11 0.08
N ARG A 127 -23.96 -6.68 0.96
CA ARG A 127 -24.24 -5.99 2.23
C ARG A 127 -23.46 -4.70 2.28
N PHE A 128 -23.70 -3.86 3.28
CA PHE A 128 -22.92 -2.62 3.43
C PHE A 128 -21.41 -2.91 3.42
N PRO A 129 -20.63 -2.24 2.57
CA PRO A 129 -19.24 -2.57 2.34
C PRO A 129 -18.36 -2.18 3.53
N GLN A 130 -17.21 -2.83 3.66
CA GLN A 130 -16.21 -2.47 4.65
C GLN A 130 -15.24 -1.44 4.07
N GLU A 131 -14.98 -0.38 4.82
CA GLU A 131 -14.00 0.67 4.47
C GLU A 131 -12.59 0.24 4.93
N LYS A 132 -11.66 0.04 3.98
CA LYS A 132 -10.29 -0.43 4.25
C LYS A 132 -9.25 0.41 3.47
N PHE A 133 -8.61 -0.19 2.48
CA PHE A 133 -7.50 0.36 1.69
C PHE A 133 -7.78 0.29 0.18
N GLN A 134 -9.07 0.26 -0.22
CA GLN A 134 -9.47 0.15 -1.61
C GLN A 134 -8.98 1.34 -2.46
N ASP A 135 -8.87 2.53 -1.87
CA ASP A 135 -8.36 3.74 -2.52
C ASP A 135 -6.90 3.58 -2.98
N PHE A 136 -6.02 3.03 -2.14
CA PHE A 136 -4.64 2.78 -2.53
C PHE A 136 -4.53 1.80 -3.70
N ALA A 137 -5.34 0.75 -3.71
CA ALA A 137 -5.37 -0.21 -4.81
C ALA A 137 -5.93 0.43 -6.09
N TYR A 138 -7.01 1.21 -5.97
CA TYR A 138 -7.65 1.92 -7.07
C TYR A 138 -6.68 2.90 -7.74
N ILE A 139 -6.04 3.77 -6.95
CA ILE A 139 -5.07 4.76 -7.44
C ILE A 139 -3.84 4.08 -8.05
N SER A 140 -3.40 2.96 -7.47
CA SER A 140 -2.29 2.18 -8.04
C SER A 140 -2.65 1.64 -9.42
N LEU A 141 -3.86 1.09 -9.59
CA LEU A 141 -4.32 0.59 -10.90
C LEU A 141 -4.43 1.72 -11.92
N LEU A 142 -5.04 2.84 -11.54
CA LEU A 142 -5.15 4.04 -12.38
C LEU A 142 -3.78 4.51 -12.89
N ASN A 143 -2.78 4.53 -12.01
CA ASN A 143 -1.42 4.93 -12.35
C ASN A 143 -0.72 3.93 -13.27
N ILE A 144 -0.91 2.62 -13.06
CA ILE A 144 -0.37 1.59 -13.95
C ILE A 144 -1.00 1.68 -15.34
N ASP A 145 -2.32 1.87 -15.41
CA ASP A 145 -3.03 2.05 -16.68
C ASP A 145 -2.50 3.26 -17.45
N ARG A 146 -2.33 4.41 -16.78
CA ARG A 146 -1.73 5.61 -17.38
C ARG A 146 -0.31 5.34 -17.89
N LYS A 147 0.53 4.63 -17.14
CA LYS A 147 1.91 4.30 -17.54
C LYS A 147 1.97 3.35 -18.75
N ASN A 148 1.02 2.42 -18.85
CA ASN A 148 1.02 1.37 -19.87
C ASN A 148 0.11 1.66 -21.07
N GLY A 149 -0.62 2.79 -21.06
CA GLY A 149 -1.62 3.11 -22.08
C GLY A 149 -2.79 2.11 -22.09
N GLN A 150 -3.15 1.56 -20.93
CA GLN A 150 -4.23 0.60 -20.74
C GLN A 150 -5.46 1.30 -20.13
N ASN A 151 -6.59 0.59 -20.09
CA ASN A 151 -7.84 1.07 -19.49
C ASN A 151 -8.54 -0.02 -18.69
N ASN A 152 -7.79 -0.78 -17.89
CA ASN A 152 -8.32 -1.82 -17.02
C ASN A 152 -9.22 -1.26 -15.92
N ILE A 153 -9.02 0.01 -15.56
CA ILE A 153 -9.80 0.73 -14.55
C ILE A 153 -11.28 0.85 -14.93
N GLN A 154 -11.66 0.74 -16.21
CA GLN A 154 -13.03 0.99 -16.66
C GLN A 154 -14.08 0.13 -15.97
N GLU A 155 -13.82 -1.17 -15.80
CA GLU A 155 -14.74 -2.06 -15.08
C GLU A 155 -14.76 -1.73 -13.59
N ILE A 156 -13.59 -1.45 -13.02
CA ILE A 156 -13.45 -1.14 -11.60
C ILE A 156 -14.10 0.20 -11.25
N GLN A 157 -14.10 1.17 -12.17
CA GLN A 157 -14.75 2.47 -12.01
C GLN A 157 -16.25 2.29 -11.72
N ILE A 158 -16.93 1.36 -12.40
CA ILE A 158 -18.35 1.09 -12.16
C ILE A 158 -18.57 0.57 -10.72
N LEU A 159 -17.70 -0.34 -10.27
CA LEU A 159 -17.76 -0.87 -8.90
C LEU A 159 -17.41 0.20 -7.87
N TRP A 160 -16.44 1.05 -8.17
CA TRP A 160 -16.01 2.17 -7.33
C TRP A 160 -17.13 3.20 -7.16
N ASP A 161 -17.78 3.59 -8.26
CA ASP A 161 -18.90 4.54 -8.23
C ASP A 161 -20.05 3.98 -7.40
N ARG A 162 -20.35 2.67 -7.52
CA ARG A 162 -21.33 2.01 -6.66
C ARG A 162 -20.92 2.06 -5.19
N PHE A 163 -19.65 1.79 -4.88
CA PHE A 163 -19.11 1.84 -3.52
C PHE A 163 -19.23 3.24 -2.92
N VAL A 164 -18.70 4.28 -3.58
CA VAL A 164 -18.72 5.67 -3.11
C VAL A 164 -20.14 6.18 -2.90
N ASN A 165 -21.07 5.80 -3.78
CA ASN A 165 -22.48 6.22 -3.71
C ASN A 165 -23.35 5.26 -2.89
N THR A 166 -22.76 4.32 -2.13
CA THR A 166 -23.55 3.41 -1.30
C THR A 166 -24.19 4.17 -0.14
N GLU A 167 -25.51 4.05 -0.04
CA GLU A 167 -26.32 4.56 1.06
C GLU A 167 -26.98 3.40 1.80
N TYR A 168 -26.96 3.43 3.14
CA TYR A 168 -27.60 2.45 4.00
C TYR A 168 -28.88 3.02 4.62
N SER A 169 -29.98 2.31 4.33
CA SER A 169 -31.33 2.52 4.89
C SER A 169 -32.04 3.81 4.47
N LYS A 170 -33.33 3.90 4.85
CA LYS A 170 -34.20 5.07 4.62
C LYS A 170 -33.71 6.37 5.30
N SER A 171 -32.64 6.31 6.10
CA SER A 171 -32.01 7.48 6.75
C SER A 171 -31.00 8.23 5.87
N GLY A 172 -30.59 7.68 4.72
CA GLY A 172 -29.57 8.29 3.86
C GLY A 172 -28.15 8.23 4.43
N SER A 173 -27.86 7.27 5.33
CA SER A 173 -26.53 7.13 5.94
C SER A 173 -25.51 6.66 4.90
N LYS A 174 -24.38 7.37 4.77
CA LYS A 174 -23.30 7.08 3.80
C LYS A 174 -22.15 6.31 4.44
N LEU A 175 -21.14 5.97 3.63
CA LEU A 175 -19.82 5.54 4.12
C LEU A 175 -19.28 6.53 5.17
N ILE A 176 -18.56 6.03 6.17
CA ILE A 176 -17.98 6.82 7.27
C ILE A 176 -17.07 7.91 6.70
N ASP A 177 -16.22 7.55 5.74
CA ASP A 177 -15.30 8.47 5.07
C ASP A 177 -15.80 8.86 3.66
N SER A 178 -17.10 9.06 3.45
CA SER A 178 -17.66 9.31 2.11
C SER A 178 -16.98 10.46 1.33
N GLU A 179 -16.54 11.51 2.03
CA GLU A 179 -15.78 12.62 1.43
C GLU A 179 -14.41 12.17 0.91
N LYS A 180 -13.72 11.30 1.65
CA LYS A 180 -12.43 10.72 1.25
C LYS A 180 -12.58 9.84 0.02
N TRP A 181 -13.60 8.98 -0.01
CA TRP A 181 -13.79 8.02 -1.10
C TRP A 181 -14.21 8.69 -2.41
N GLY A 182 -14.96 9.79 -2.34
CA GLY A 182 -15.32 10.61 -3.50
C GLY A 182 -14.18 11.48 -4.04
N ASN A 183 -13.17 11.79 -3.22
CA ASN A 183 -12.07 12.68 -3.59
C ASN A 183 -10.86 11.92 -4.17
N VAL A 184 -11.04 11.24 -5.30
CA VAL A 184 -9.98 10.45 -5.95
C VAL A 184 -8.76 11.31 -6.30
N GLU A 185 -8.96 12.57 -6.73
CA GLU A 185 -7.88 13.49 -7.08
C GLU A 185 -7.01 13.84 -5.86
N GLY A 186 -7.63 14.25 -4.74
CA GLY A 186 -6.90 14.56 -3.51
C GLY A 186 -6.14 13.36 -2.97
N ARG A 187 -6.76 12.17 -3.02
CA ARG A 187 -6.10 10.92 -2.62
C ARG A 187 -4.95 10.54 -3.56
N SER A 188 -5.08 10.80 -4.86
CA SER A 188 -4.00 10.60 -5.84
C SER A 188 -2.82 11.52 -5.55
N LEU A 189 -3.07 12.78 -5.19
CA LEU A 189 -2.01 13.72 -4.80
C LEU A 189 -1.28 13.26 -3.53
N GLU A 190 -2.00 12.79 -2.51
CA GLU A 190 -1.39 12.23 -1.30
C GLU A 190 -0.55 10.97 -1.59
N PHE A 191 -1.07 10.12 -2.48
CA PHE A 191 -0.36 8.94 -2.94
C PHE A 191 0.95 9.33 -3.64
N GLU A 192 0.89 10.26 -4.60
CA GLU A 192 2.06 10.74 -5.35
C GLU A 192 3.08 11.41 -4.44
N LYS A 193 2.66 12.21 -3.46
CA LYS A 193 3.56 12.82 -2.47
C LYS A 193 4.38 11.75 -1.74
N MET A 194 3.72 10.76 -1.16
CA MET A 194 4.41 9.69 -0.43
C MET A 194 5.23 8.78 -1.37
N TYR A 195 4.75 8.51 -2.58
CA TYR A 195 5.50 7.79 -3.61
C TYR A 195 6.83 8.50 -3.86
N ASN A 196 6.78 9.79 -4.19
CA ASN A 196 7.96 10.59 -4.52
C ASN A 196 8.88 10.76 -3.31
N PHE A 197 8.33 10.89 -2.11
CA PHE A 197 9.12 10.98 -0.90
C PHE A 197 10.02 9.77 -0.72
N ILE A 198 9.47 8.56 -0.77
CA ILE A 198 10.25 7.33 -0.58
C ILE A 198 11.11 6.99 -1.81
N ASP A 199 10.64 7.28 -3.02
CA ASP A 199 11.38 6.96 -4.26
C ASP A 199 12.65 7.82 -4.43
N ASN A 200 12.70 8.98 -3.78
CA ASN A 200 13.86 9.87 -3.78
C ASN A 200 14.87 9.60 -2.64
N ILE A 201 14.65 8.55 -1.82
CA ILE A 201 15.55 8.10 -0.74
C ILE A 201 16.51 6.99 -1.22
#